data_AF-A0A2A5WY15-F1
#
_entry.id   AF-A0A2A5WY15-F1
#
_cell.length_a   1.000
_cell.length_b   1.000
_cell.length_c   1.000
_cell.angle_alpha   90.00
_cell.angle_beta   90.00
_cell.angle_gamma   90.00
#
_symmetry.space_group_name_H-M   'P 1'
#
loop_
_entity.id
_entity.type
_entity.pdbx_description
1 polymer ?
#
loop_
_entity_poly.entity_id
_entity_poly.type
_entity_poly.pdbx_seq_one_letter_code
_entity_poly.pdbx_strand_id
1 'polypeptide(L)'
;YVNPEGDGRDYDALHASWEHADLTDEPVGSVPLRFADLPTSDAPVRLNFPEATQYAQAYGMRKDSMWSNDVTFVSRDAPQLTVPVVAAQLNKPTLYLVASDDEVVNASPAVARQCFDSIPAVKTWVDITGGHFGLLYEDSDIFNQAVAADQAFLDDLK
;
A
#
# COMPACT_ATOMS: atom_id res chain seq x y z
N TYR A 1 7.81 4.64 -12.17
CA TYR A 1 6.39 4.99 -12.31
C TYR A 1 6.06 5.07 -13.78
N VAL A 2 4.99 4.42 -14.21
CA VAL A 2 4.43 4.50 -15.57
C VAL A 2 3.27 5.48 -15.49
N ASN A 3 3.27 6.48 -16.36
CA ASN A 3 2.11 7.36 -16.51
C ASN A 3 0.99 6.55 -17.16
N PRO A 4 -0.22 6.56 -16.59
CA PRO A 4 -1.33 5.82 -17.17
C PRO A 4 -1.63 6.34 -18.57
N GLU A 5 -1.73 5.44 -19.53
CA GLU A 5 -2.32 5.76 -20.82
C GLU A 5 -3.76 6.21 -20.61
N GLY A 6 -4.13 7.35 -21.22
CA GLY A 6 -5.47 7.95 -21.05
C GLY A 6 -6.61 7.15 -21.70
N ASP A 7 -6.30 6.02 -22.33
CA ASP A 7 -7.26 5.14 -23.00
C ASP A 7 -7.68 3.92 -22.16
N GLY A 8 -7.15 3.78 -20.94
CA GLY A 8 -7.53 2.73 -19.99
C GLY A 8 -6.86 1.37 -20.22
N ARG A 9 -6.07 1.20 -21.28
CA ARG A 9 -5.45 -0.10 -21.62
C ARG A 9 -4.51 -0.63 -20.54
N ASP A 10 -3.83 0.25 -19.82
CA ASP A 10 -2.97 -0.14 -18.69
C ASP A 10 -3.78 -0.78 -17.57
N TYR A 11 -4.99 -0.26 -17.30
CA TYR A 11 -5.87 -0.84 -16.29
C TYR A 11 -6.49 -2.16 -16.77
N ASP A 12 -6.91 -2.23 -18.03
CA ASP A 12 -7.44 -3.47 -18.61
C ASP A 12 -6.40 -4.59 -18.58
N ALA A 13 -5.14 -4.28 -18.90
CA ALA A 13 -4.04 -5.24 -18.80
C ALA A 13 -3.80 -5.69 -17.36
N LEU A 14 -3.82 -4.76 -16.40
CA LEU A 14 -3.71 -5.07 -14.97
C LEU A 14 -4.85 -5.97 -14.49
N HIS A 15 -6.09 -5.62 -14.83
CA HIS A 15 -7.30 -6.35 -14.45
C HIS A 15 -7.31 -7.75 -15.05
N ALA A 16 -7.02 -7.89 -16.34
CA ALA A 16 -6.94 -9.18 -17.02
C ALA A 16 -5.85 -10.07 -16.41
N SER A 17 -4.68 -9.50 -16.09
CA SER A 17 -3.63 -10.23 -15.39
C SER A 17 -4.06 -10.65 -13.99
N TRP A 18 -4.78 -9.81 -13.25
CA TRP A 18 -5.26 -10.17 -11.91
C TRP A 18 -6.25 -11.34 -11.94
N GLU A 19 -7.20 -11.31 -12.88
CA GLU A 19 -8.26 -12.33 -12.95
C GLU A 19 -7.81 -13.64 -13.61
N HIS A 20 -6.85 -13.57 -14.54
CA HIS A 20 -6.56 -14.66 -15.46
C HIS A 20 -5.07 -14.98 -15.64
N ALA A 21 -4.17 -14.40 -14.83
CA ALA A 21 -2.76 -14.74 -14.93
C ALA A 21 -2.54 -16.25 -14.79
N ASP A 22 -1.83 -16.82 -15.77
CA ASP A 22 -1.31 -18.16 -15.66
C ASP A 22 -0.18 -18.18 -14.63
N LEU A 23 -0.43 -18.82 -13.50
CA LEU A 23 0.55 -18.96 -12.42
C LEU A 23 1.45 -20.18 -12.60
N THR A 24 1.34 -20.91 -13.73
CA THR A 24 2.11 -22.13 -14.01
C THR A 24 3.46 -21.87 -14.67
N ASP A 25 3.70 -20.67 -15.19
CA ASP A 25 4.98 -20.27 -15.79
C ASP A 25 6.16 -20.37 -14.81
N GLU A 26 7.40 -20.26 -15.28
CA GLU A 26 8.56 -20.17 -14.38
C GLU A 26 8.57 -18.81 -13.64
N PRO A 27 8.84 -18.78 -12.32
CA PRO A 27 9.00 -17.53 -11.59
C PRO A 27 10.21 -16.72 -12.05
N VAL A 28 10.08 -15.39 -12.11
CA VAL A 28 11.23 -14.48 -12.29
C VAL A 28 12.07 -14.33 -11.03
N GLY A 29 11.53 -14.71 -9.87
CA GLY A 29 12.28 -14.72 -8.63
C GLY A 29 11.61 -15.55 -7.54
N SER A 30 12.43 -16.03 -6.63
CA SER A 30 11.98 -16.78 -5.46
C SER A 30 12.84 -16.40 -4.27
N VAL A 31 12.21 -15.99 -3.17
CA VAL A 31 12.89 -15.61 -1.93
C VAL A 31 12.21 -16.29 -0.75
N PRO A 32 12.92 -17.08 0.07
CA PRO A 32 12.35 -17.61 1.30
C PRO A 32 12.01 -16.45 2.25
N LEU A 33 10.75 -16.36 2.67
CA LEU A 33 10.28 -15.41 3.66
C LEU A 33 10.59 -15.95 5.06
N ARG A 34 11.22 -15.11 5.88
CA ARG A 34 11.70 -15.51 7.22
C ARG A 34 10.80 -15.07 8.38
N PHE A 35 9.63 -14.49 8.06
CA PHE A 35 8.67 -14.01 9.05
C PHE A 35 7.23 -14.16 8.56
N ALA A 36 6.51 -15.14 9.12
CA ALA A 36 5.07 -15.24 9.00
C ALA A 36 4.51 -15.69 10.37
N ASP A 37 3.83 -14.80 11.08
CA ASP A 37 3.03 -15.19 12.25
C ASP A 37 1.63 -15.57 11.76
N LEU A 38 1.51 -16.77 11.19
CA LEU A 38 0.31 -17.24 10.48
C LEU A 38 -1.01 -17.17 11.28
N PRO A 39 -1.04 -17.25 12.63
CA PRO A 39 -2.27 -17.07 13.41
C PRO A 39 -2.66 -15.61 13.72
N THR A 40 -1.74 -14.64 13.64
CA THR A 40 -2.01 -13.23 14.05
C THR A 40 -1.71 -12.18 12.98
N SER A 41 -1.02 -12.57 11.91
CA SER A 41 -0.61 -11.69 10.84
C SER A 41 -1.35 -12.02 9.56
N ASP A 42 -2.11 -11.05 9.05
CA ASP A 42 -2.90 -11.18 7.82
C ASP A 42 -2.01 -11.30 6.55
N ALA A 43 -0.70 -11.06 6.64
CA ALA A 43 0.23 -11.21 5.53
C ALA A 43 1.67 -11.51 6.00
N PRO A 44 2.42 -12.37 5.29
CA PRO A 44 3.82 -12.64 5.63
C PRO A 44 4.68 -11.39 5.44
N VAL A 45 5.63 -11.16 6.34
CA VAL A 45 6.51 -9.98 6.31
C VAL A 45 7.83 -10.35 5.66
N ARG A 46 8.19 -9.64 4.58
CA ARG A 46 9.51 -9.74 3.97
C ARG A 46 10.50 -8.89 4.75
N LEU A 47 11.37 -9.52 5.54
CA LEU A 47 12.54 -8.85 6.10
C LEU A 47 13.56 -8.63 4.98
N ASN A 48 13.80 -7.37 4.64
CA ASN A 48 14.63 -6.96 3.51
C ASN A 48 16.05 -6.50 3.90
N PHE A 49 16.43 -6.61 5.18
CA PHE A 49 17.81 -6.33 5.63
C PHE A 49 18.27 -7.27 6.76
N PRO A 50 19.60 -7.53 6.85
CA PRO A 50 20.17 -8.52 7.77
C PRO A 50 19.87 -8.29 9.25
N GLU A 51 19.78 -7.03 9.68
CA GLU A 51 19.62 -6.63 11.08
C GLU A 51 18.22 -6.99 11.60
N ALA A 52 17.18 -6.76 10.80
CA ALA A 52 15.82 -7.20 11.13
C ALA A 52 15.73 -8.72 11.24
N THR A 53 16.48 -9.45 10.40
CA THR A 53 16.55 -10.91 10.46
C THR A 53 17.21 -11.37 11.77
N GLN A 54 18.32 -10.76 12.16
CA GLN A 54 19.01 -11.09 13.42
C GLN A 54 18.14 -10.78 14.64
N TYR A 55 17.45 -9.64 14.65
CA TYR A 55 16.52 -9.28 15.71
C TYR A 55 15.36 -10.30 15.82
N ALA A 56 14.73 -10.65 14.70
CA ALA A 56 13.65 -11.63 14.68
C ALA A 56 14.10 -13.01 15.16
N GLN A 57 15.31 -13.46 14.77
CA GLN A 57 15.88 -14.72 15.25
C GLN A 57 16.19 -14.71 16.75
N ALA A 58 16.73 -13.60 17.25
CA ALA A 58 17.12 -13.47 18.66
C ALA A 58 15.91 -13.31 19.61
N TYR A 59 14.85 -12.61 19.18
CA TYR A 59 13.77 -12.18 20.08
C TYR A 59 12.36 -12.64 19.65
N GLY A 60 12.15 -12.96 18.38
CA GLY A 60 10.86 -13.38 17.83
C GLY A 60 10.61 -14.90 17.86
N MET A 61 11.68 -15.71 17.89
CA MET A 61 11.62 -17.17 17.94
C MET A 61 11.40 -17.68 19.37
N ARG A 62 10.22 -17.39 19.94
CA ARG A 62 9.85 -17.88 21.28
C ARG A 62 9.53 -19.37 21.24
N LYS A 63 9.72 -20.04 22.37
CA LYS A 63 9.23 -21.42 22.54
C LYS A 63 7.72 -21.42 22.29
N ASP A 64 7.25 -22.37 21.48
CA ASP A 64 5.86 -22.53 21.03
C ASP A 64 5.35 -21.43 20.08
N SER A 65 6.22 -20.54 19.56
CA SER A 65 5.84 -19.75 18.39
C SER A 65 5.80 -20.71 17.19
N MET A 66 4.68 -20.73 16.46
CA MET A 66 4.47 -21.54 15.25
C MET A 66 5.31 -21.00 14.06
N TRP A 67 6.49 -20.47 14.36
CA TRP A 67 7.40 -19.86 13.41
C TRP A 67 7.93 -20.92 12.43
N SER A 68 7.91 -20.58 11.14
CA SER A 68 8.45 -21.39 10.06
C SER A 68 9.11 -20.50 9.01
N ASN A 69 10.21 -20.98 8.43
CA ASN A 69 10.89 -20.39 7.28
C ASN A 69 10.52 -21.09 5.95
N ASP A 70 9.45 -21.90 5.95
CA ASP A 70 9.10 -22.75 4.82
C ASP A 70 8.24 -22.01 3.78
N VAL A 71 7.95 -20.72 4.01
CA VAL A 71 7.22 -19.87 3.07
C VAL A 71 8.20 -19.28 2.06
N THR A 72 7.91 -19.44 0.78
CA THR A 72 8.70 -18.86 -0.31
C THR A 72 7.87 -17.82 -1.04
N PHE A 73 8.35 -16.57 -1.07
CA PHE A 73 7.79 -15.54 -1.94
C PHE A 73 8.19 -15.82 -3.37
N VAL A 74 7.20 -16.05 -4.23
CA VAL A 74 7.40 -16.28 -5.65
C VAL A 74 7.00 -15.01 -6.39
N SER A 75 7.94 -14.40 -7.09
CA SER A 75 7.69 -13.25 -7.96
C SER A 75 7.51 -13.74 -9.40
N ARG A 76 6.49 -13.22 -10.07
CA ARG A 76 6.19 -13.49 -11.48
C ARG A 76 6.14 -12.20 -12.27
N ASP A 77 6.39 -12.28 -13.58
CA ASP A 77 6.18 -11.14 -14.45
C ASP A 77 4.68 -10.84 -14.48
N ALA A 78 4.35 -9.58 -14.21
CA ALA A 78 3.00 -9.06 -14.25
C ALA A 78 3.07 -7.64 -14.81
N PRO A 79 1.97 -7.14 -15.41
CA PRO A 79 1.86 -5.73 -15.74
C PRO A 79 2.22 -4.88 -14.52
N GLN A 80 3.04 -3.84 -14.74
CA GLN A 80 3.52 -3.03 -13.64
C GLN A 80 2.35 -2.26 -13.02
N LEU A 81 1.96 -2.61 -11.80
CA LEU A 81 0.94 -1.87 -11.06
C LEU A 81 1.49 -0.49 -10.71
N THR A 82 0.81 0.56 -11.16
CA THR A 82 1.09 1.93 -10.72
C THR A 82 -0.15 2.52 -10.09
N VAL A 83 0.04 3.17 -8.95
CA VAL A 83 -1.05 3.82 -8.20
C VAL A 83 -1.87 4.78 -9.08
N PRO A 84 -1.25 5.59 -9.99
CA PRO A 84 -2.00 6.44 -10.90
C PRO A 84 -2.92 5.70 -11.89
N VAL A 85 -2.53 4.53 -12.39
CA VAL A 85 -3.38 3.71 -13.30
C VAL A 85 -4.68 3.30 -12.61
N VAL A 86 -4.58 2.89 -11.35
CA VAL A 86 -5.75 2.49 -10.56
C VAL A 86 -6.59 3.70 -10.16
N ALA A 87 -5.95 4.80 -9.78
CA ALA A 87 -6.65 6.04 -9.40
C ALA A 87 -7.55 6.58 -10.51
N ALA A 88 -7.11 6.50 -11.77
CA ALA A 88 -7.90 6.94 -12.93
C ALA A 88 -9.24 6.19 -13.11
N GLN A 89 -9.41 5.03 -12.46
CA GLN A 89 -10.65 4.25 -12.54
C GLN A 89 -11.63 4.52 -11.39
N LEU A 90 -11.26 5.34 -10.40
CA LEU A 90 -12.11 5.63 -9.25
C LEU A 90 -13.33 6.43 -9.69
N ASN A 91 -14.52 5.81 -9.58
CA ASN A 91 -15.81 6.40 -9.98
C ASN A 91 -16.68 6.85 -8.80
N LYS A 92 -16.12 6.84 -7.58
CA LYS A 92 -16.79 7.26 -6.35
C LYS A 92 -16.15 8.53 -5.80
N PRO A 93 -16.91 9.34 -5.04
CA PRO A 93 -16.32 10.42 -4.26
C PRO A 93 -15.10 9.93 -3.49
N THR A 94 -13.98 10.64 -3.57
CA THR A 94 -12.71 10.21 -3.00
C THR A 94 -12.05 11.34 -2.20
N LEU A 95 -11.63 11.04 -0.97
CA LEU A 95 -10.83 11.94 -0.15
C LEU A 95 -9.34 11.56 -0.23
N TYR A 96 -8.48 12.54 -0.45
CA TYR A 96 -7.02 12.43 -0.33
C TYR A 96 -6.55 13.26 0.86
N LEU A 97 -6.10 12.58 1.91
CA LEU A 97 -5.38 13.16 3.05
C LEU A 97 -3.89 12.97 2.82
N VAL A 98 -3.15 14.06 2.64
CA VAL A 98 -1.73 13.99 2.24
C VAL A 98 -0.87 14.82 3.16
N ALA A 99 0.14 14.18 3.75
CA ALA A 99 1.18 14.86 4.50
C ALA A 99 2.31 15.29 3.56
N SER A 100 2.62 16.57 3.52
CA SER A 100 3.69 17.10 2.66
C SER A 100 5.10 16.77 3.17
N ASP A 101 5.21 16.40 4.44
CA ASP A 101 6.41 16.07 5.20
C ASP A 101 6.50 14.57 5.55
N ASP A 102 5.79 13.72 4.81
CA ASP A 102 5.81 12.27 5.01
C ASP A 102 7.23 11.69 4.95
N GLU A 103 7.63 11.00 6.03
CA GLU A 103 8.97 10.44 6.18
C GLU A 103 9.17 9.15 5.37
N VAL A 104 8.09 8.56 4.84
CA VAL A 104 8.14 7.37 4.01
C VAL A 104 8.40 7.79 2.56
N VAL A 105 9.60 7.48 2.07
CA VAL A 105 10.07 7.81 0.70
C VAL A 105 9.07 7.45 -0.40
N ASN A 106 8.28 6.39 -0.21
CA ASN A 106 7.30 5.93 -1.19
C ASN A 106 5.94 6.64 -1.08
N ALA A 107 5.65 7.32 0.03
CA ALA A 107 4.47 8.16 0.21
C ALA A 107 4.69 9.54 -0.43
N SER A 108 4.96 9.56 -1.74
CA SER A 108 5.31 10.77 -2.48
C SER A 108 4.11 11.70 -2.67
N PRO A 109 4.14 12.95 -2.17
CA PRO A 109 3.08 13.93 -2.42
C PRO A 109 2.88 14.22 -3.92
N ALA A 110 3.94 14.13 -4.72
CA ALA A 110 3.86 14.30 -6.17
C ALA A 110 3.07 13.16 -6.86
N VAL A 111 3.29 11.92 -6.43
CA VAL A 111 2.51 10.77 -6.92
C VAL A 111 1.07 10.84 -6.44
N ALA A 112 0.83 11.23 -5.19
CA ALA A 112 -0.51 11.45 -4.66
C ALA A 112 -1.26 12.52 -5.46
N ARG A 113 -0.59 13.63 -5.81
CA ARG A 113 -1.16 14.68 -6.67
C ARG A 113 -1.52 14.15 -8.05
N GLN A 114 -0.62 13.40 -8.68
CA GLN A 114 -0.89 12.79 -9.98
C GLN A 114 -2.12 11.85 -9.93
N CYS A 115 -2.24 11.04 -8.87
CA CYS A 115 -3.41 10.18 -8.69
C CYS A 115 -4.68 11.01 -8.52
N PHE A 116 -4.66 12.01 -7.64
CA PHE A 116 -5.77 12.93 -7.43
C PHE A 116 -6.24 13.57 -8.76
N ASP A 117 -5.31 14.10 -9.55
CA ASP A 117 -5.64 14.77 -10.81
C ASP A 117 -6.29 13.81 -11.82
N SER A 118 -5.89 12.53 -11.82
CA SER A 118 -6.43 11.49 -12.72
C SER A 118 -7.85 11.01 -12.38
N ILE A 119 -8.31 11.16 -11.14
CA ILE A 119 -9.63 10.65 -10.71
C ILE A 119 -10.76 11.41 -11.42
N PRO A 120 -11.67 10.74 -12.14
CA PRO A 120 -12.78 11.40 -12.84
C PRO A 120 -13.96 11.77 -11.93
N ALA A 121 -14.09 11.13 -10.78
CA ALA A 121 -15.16 11.39 -9.81
C ALA A 121 -14.92 12.65 -8.97
N VAL A 122 -15.93 13.03 -8.17
CA VAL A 122 -15.81 14.07 -7.15
C VAL A 122 -14.64 13.71 -6.22
N LYS A 123 -13.80 14.69 -5.91
CA LYS A 123 -12.58 14.46 -5.15
C LYS A 123 -12.22 15.65 -4.29
N THR A 124 -11.73 15.37 -3.09
CA THR A 124 -11.34 16.37 -2.10
C THR A 124 -9.89 16.15 -1.71
N TRP A 125 -9.09 17.21 -1.72
CA TRP A 125 -7.69 17.19 -1.27
C TRP A 125 -7.57 17.95 0.05
N VAL A 126 -6.93 17.33 1.03
CA VAL A 126 -6.64 17.93 2.33
C VAL A 126 -5.17 17.70 2.67
N ASP A 127 -4.45 18.79 2.91
CA ASP A 127 -3.09 18.73 3.43
C ASP A 127 -3.12 18.59 4.96
N ILE A 128 -2.36 17.62 5.47
CA ILE A 128 -2.14 17.43 6.91
C ILE A 128 -0.64 17.61 7.23
N THR A 129 -0.31 17.91 8.48
CA THR A 129 1.10 18.06 8.92
C THR A 129 1.56 16.86 9.73
N GLY A 130 2.88 16.63 9.81
CA GLY A 130 3.48 15.64 10.71
C GLY A 130 3.63 14.24 10.13
N GLY A 131 3.59 14.11 8.80
CA GLY A 131 4.04 12.92 8.09
C GLY A 131 3.29 11.61 8.40
N HIS A 132 3.93 10.49 8.10
CA HIS A 132 3.38 9.14 8.24
C HIS A 132 3.14 8.77 9.70
N PHE A 133 4.05 9.23 10.56
CA PHE A 133 4.07 8.86 11.97
C PHE A 133 3.24 9.80 12.85
N GLY A 134 2.82 10.95 12.33
CA GLY A 134 1.96 11.90 13.03
C GLY A 134 0.59 11.33 13.42
N LEU A 135 0.12 10.31 12.71
CA LEU A 135 -1.16 9.64 12.95
C LEU A 135 -1.08 8.47 13.95
N LEU A 136 0.11 8.16 14.49
CA LEU A 136 0.28 7.01 15.41
C LEU A 136 -0.39 7.22 16.77
N TYR A 137 -0.56 8.47 17.20
CA TYR A 137 -1.05 8.79 18.54
C TYR A 137 -2.50 9.26 18.47
N GLU A 138 -3.39 8.43 19.00
CA GLU A 138 -4.79 8.78 19.27
C GLU A 138 -4.86 10.09 20.07
N ASP A 139 -5.86 10.91 19.77
CA ASP A 139 -6.12 12.24 20.35
C ASP A 139 -5.05 13.32 20.09
N SER A 140 -3.98 13.02 19.34
CA SER A 140 -3.05 14.06 18.89
C SER A 140 -3.74 15.05 17.94
N ASP A 141 -3.18 16.27 17.83
CA ASP A 141 -3.74 17.30 16.95
C ASP A 141 -3.87 16.84 15.50
N ILE A 142 -2.88 16.09 15.00
CA ILE A 142 -2.84 15.56 13.63
C ILE A 142 -3.88 14.45 13.45
N PHE A 143 -3.99 13.54 14.42
CA PHE A 143 -5.02 12.51 14.42
C PHE A 143 -6.42 13.13 14.37
N ASN A 144 -6.68 14.11 15.22
CA ASN A 144 -7.96 14.83 15.26
C ASN A 144 -8.23 15.60 13.95
N GLN A 145 -7.20 16.17 13.32
CA GLN A 145 -7.31 16.82 12.01
C GLN A 145 -7.77 15.83 10.93
N ALA A 146 -7.16 14.63 10.88
CA ALA A 146 -7.53 13.60 9.91
C ALA A 146 -8.95 13.09 10.16
N VAL A 147 -9.30 12.79 11.41
CA VAL A 147 -10.66 12.35 11.79
C VAL A 147 -11.71 13.40 11.44
N ALA A 148 -11.44 14.69 11.68
CA ALA A 148 -12.37 15.75 11.32
C ALA A 148 -12.56 15.87 9.80
N ALA A 149 -11.50 15.69 9.01
CA ALA A 149 -11.58 15.69 7.56
C ALA A 149 -12.40 14.50 7.03
N ASP A 150 -12.20 13.32 7.60
CA ASP A 150 -12.99 12.13 7.27
C ASP A 150 -14.48 12.34 7.58
N GLN A 151 -14.80 12.87 8.78
CA GLN A 151 -16.18 13.16 9.18
C GLN A 151 -16.84 14.17 8.23
N ALA A 152 -16.16 15.28 7.94
CA ALA A 152 -16.68 16.30 7.03
C ALA A 152 -16.96 15.72 5.64
N PHE A 153 -16.02 14.94 5.10
CA PHE A 153 -16.20 14.27 3.82
C PHE A 153 -17.39 13.32 3.83
N LEU A 154 -17.54 12.48 4.86
CA LEU A 154 -18.67 11.54 4.97
C LEU A 154 -20.02 12.25 5.15
N ASP A 155 -20.05 13.38 5.86
CA ASP A 155 -21.25 14.19 6.02
C ASP A 155 -21.70 14.82 4.70
N ASP A 156 -20.76 15.26 3.86
CA ASP A 156 -21.04 15.80 2.52
C ASP A 156 -21.57 14.73 1.52
N LEU A 157 -21.41 13.44 1.83
CA LEU A 157 -21.91 12.33 1.00
C LEU A 157 -23.34 11.88 1.34
N LYS A 158 -23.93 12.39 2.42
CA LYS A 158 -25.29 12.05 2.87
C LYS A 158 -26.36 12.80 2.08
#